data_AF-A0A917X8A2-F1
#
_entry.id   AF-A0A917X8A2-F1
#
_cell.length_a   1.000
_cell.length_b   1.000
_cell.length_c   1.000
_cell.angle_alpha   90.00
_cell.angle_beta   90.00
_cell.angle_gamma   90.00
#
_symmetry.space_group_name_H-M   'P 1'
#
loop_
_entity.id
_entity.type
_entity.pdbx_description
1 polymer ?
#
loop_
_entity_poly.entity_id
_entity_poly.type
_entity_poly.pdbx_seq_one_letter_code
_entity_poly.pdbx_strand_id
1 'polypeptide(L)'
;MRVLLVAPPGAGKGTQGALIASHFKIPHIAIGDLLRDNVAKGTELGRKVQGYLDRGDLVPDEIVMGLLRERLAAAKANGTGYVLDGIPRTLDQAKAAYVAAKEINMTVNVALHLQADDEEVTRRLLARARRDHRSDDTAEVIRQRLALYRTATLPVLEWYAQRGVLVSVDAMRPADQVGREILAALEAMAPLVDLVPEDRRRSVDLTDLGEWLDQYHNGKS
;
A
#
# COMPACT_ATOMS: atom_id res chain seq x y z
N MET A 1 -8.26 1.11 13.77
CA MET A 1 -6.87 1.08 13.23
C MET A 1 -6.86 1.13 11.70
N ARG A 2 -6.12 2.07 11.09
CA ARG A 2 -5.99 2.24 9.63
C ARG A 2 -4.51 2.25 9.24
N VAL A 3 -4.04 1.16 8.64
CA VAL A 3 -2.61 0.92 8.37
C VAL A 3 -2.35 0.93 6.88
N LEU A 4 -1.28 1.59 6.46
CA LEU A 4 -0.71 1.48 5.14
C LEU A 4 0.57 0.64 5.20
N LEU A 5 0.75 -0.32 4.29
CA LEU A 5 2.00 -1.06 4.13
C LEU A 5 2.84 -0.49 2.99
N VAL A 6 4.05 -0.01 3.30
CA VAL A 6 5.04 0.41 2.32
C VAL A 6 6.24 -0.54 2.41
N ALA A 7 6.61 -1.19 1.32
CA ALA A 7 7.75 -2.09 1.32
C ALA A 7 8.17 -2.45 -0.11
N PRO A 8 9.39 -2.96 -0.33
CA PRO A 8 9.73 -3.57 -1.60
C PRO A 8 8.80 -4.77 -1.90
N PRO A 9 8.60 -5.14 -3.19
CA PRO A 9 7.99 -6.43 -3.53
C PRO A 9 8.70 -7.56 -2.77
N GLY A 10 8.03 -8.64 -2.37
CA GLY A 10 8.70 -9.76 -1.69
C GLY A 10 9.07 -9.56 -0.22
N ALA A 11 8.96 -8.34 0.33
CA ALA A 11 9.26 -8.04 1.74
C ALA A 11 8.27 -8.63 2.77
N GLY A 12 7.24 -9.37 2.33
CA GLY A 12 6.26 -9.98 3.24
C GLY A 12 5.01 -9.13 3.53
N LYS A 13 4.74 -8.07 2.76
CA LYS A 13 3.53 -7.22 2.93
C LYS A 13 2.23 -8.01 3.04
N GLY A 14 1.98 -8.96 2.12
CA GLY A 14 0.75 -9.74 2.15
C GLY A 14 0.62 -10.59 3.42
N THR A 15 1.72 -11.21 3.86
CA THR A 15 1.76 -12.01 5.10
C THR A 15 1.47 -11.15 6.33
N GLN A 16 2.17 -10.02 6.48
CA GLN A 16 1.98 -9.14 7.62
C GLN A 16 0.64 -8.39 7.55
N GLY A 17 0.17 -8.05 6.35
CA GLY A 17 -1.12 -7.39 6.14
C GLY A 17 -2.29 -8.27 6.53
N ALA A 18 -2.26 -9.55 6.17
CA ALA A 18 -3.26 -10.53 6.60
C ALA A 18 -3.25 -10.72 8.13
N LEU A 19 -2.05 -10.76 8.74
CA LEU A 19 -1.89 -10.84 10.19
C LEU A 19 -2.53 -9.65 10.91
N ILE A 20 -2.21 -8.42 10.47
CA ILE A 20 -2.76 -7.18 11.05
C ILE A 20 -4.29 -7.14 10.87
N ALA A 21 -4.77 -7.45 9.67
CA ALA A 21 -6.19 -7.46 9.34
C ALA A 21 -6.98 -8.43 10.23
N SER A 22 -6.45 -9.65 10.41
CA SER A 22 -7.04 -10.65 11.29
C SER A 22 -7.06 -10.19 12.75
N HIS A 23 -5.93 -9.68 13.25
CA HIS A 23 -5.78 -9.24 14.63
C HIS A 23 -6.73 -8.09 14.99
N PHE A 24 -6.78 -7.04 14.16
CA PHE A 24 -7.63 -5.86 14.40
C PHE A 24 -9.06 -6.01 13.86
N LYS A 25 -9.40 -7.15 13.24
CA LYS A 25 -10.71 -7.42 12.60
C LYS A 25 -11.11 -6.35 11.59
N ILE A 26 -10.16 -5.97 10.74
CA ILE A 26 -10.33 -4.95 9.69
C ILE A 26 -10.05 -5.56 8.32
N PRO A 27 -10.64 -5.04 7.23
CA PRO A 27 -10.38 -5.55 5.88
C PRO A 27 -8.91 -5.35 5.45
N HIS A 28 -8.36 -6.37 4.78
CA HIS A 28 -7.10 -6.26 4.04
C HIS A 28 -7.39 -5.88 2.58
N ILE A 29 -7.03 -4.66 2.21
CA ILE A 29 -7.21 -4.10 0.88
C ILE A 29 -5.90 -4.29 0.09
N ALA A 30 -5.74 -5.47 -0.51
CA ALA A 30 -4.59 -5.80 -1.35
C ALA A 30 -4.89 -5.54 -2.83
N ILE A 31 -4.67 -4.30 -3.30
CA ILE A 31 -5.03 -3.89 -4.67
C ILE A 31 -4.35 -4.77 -5.73
N GLY A 32 -3.09 -5.13 -5.52
CA GLY A 32 -2.37 -5.99 -6.44
C GLY A 32 -3.02 -7.37 -6.59
N ASP A 33 -3.52 -7.97 -5.51
CA ASP A 33 -4.19 -9.28 -5.54
C ASP A 33 -5.56 -9.16 -6.21
N LEU A 34 -6.30 -8.09 -5.92
CA LEU A 34 -7.57 -7.79 -6.59
C LEU A 34 -7.41 -7.69 -8.12
N LEU A 35 -6.35 -7.01 -8.59
CA LEU A 35 -6.07 -6.90 -10.02
C LEU A 35 -5.71 -8.25 -10.65
N ARG A 36 -4.89 -9.07 -9.97
CA ARG A 36 -4.56 -10.42 -10.43
C ARG A 36 -5.77 -11.35 -10.49
N ASP A 37 -6.64 -11.30 -9.48
CA ASP A 37 -7.89 -12.06 -9.45
C ASP A 37 -8.79 -11.70 -10.64
N ASN A 38 -8.87 -10.41 -11.01
CA ASN A 38 -9.58 -9.96 -12.20
C ASN A 38 -8.98 -10.51 -13.50
N VAL A 39 -7.65 -10.57 -13.62
CA VAL A 39 -6.96 -11.20 -14.76
C VAL A 39 -7.30 -12.69 -14.82
N ALA A 40 -7.18 -13.41 -13.70
CA ALA A 40 -7.44 -14.84 -13.64
C ALA A 40 -8.90 -15.19 -14.01
N LYS A 41 -9.85 -14.33 -13.62
CA LYS A 41 -11.27 -14.45 -13.98
C LYS A 41 -11.61 -13.96 -15.39
N GLY A 42 -10.65 -13.36 -16.12
CA GLY A 42 -10.85 -12.85 -17.47
C GLY A 42 -11.87 -11.71 -17.56
N THR A 43 -12.01 -10.90 -16.51
CA THR A 43 -12.94 -9.76 -16.48
C THR A 43 -12.49 -8.66 -17.44
N GLU A 44 -13.36 -7.68 -17.73
CA GLU A 44 -12.99 -6.53 -18.57
C GLU A 44 -11.81 -5.75 -17.94
N LEU A 45 -11.87 -5.50 -16.63
CA LEU A 45 -10.78 -4.89 -15.88
C LEU A 45 -9.50 -5.75 -15.97
N GLY A 46 -9.62 -7.07 -15.80
CA GLY A 46 -8.51 -8.00 -15.92
C GLY A 46 -7.78 -7.87 -17.25
N ARG A 47 -8.51 -7.89 -18.37
CA ARG A 47 -7.93 -7.74 -19.72
C ARG A 47 -7.23 -6.38 -19.89
N LYS A 48 -7.80 -5.31 -19.34
CA LYS A 48 -7.20 -3.95 -19.40
C LYS A 48 -5.86 -3.88 -18.65
N VAL A 49 -5.73 -4.57 -17.52
CA VAL A 49 -4.54 -4.46 -16.65
C VAL A 49 -3.49 -5.54 -16.86
N GLN A 50 -3.84 -6.64 -17.54
CA GLN A 50 -2.98 -7.81 -17.72
C GLN A 50 -1.59 -7.45 -18.23
N GLY A 51 -1.50 -6.69 -19.33
CA GLY A 51 -0.21 -6.32 -19.92
C GLY A 51 0.71 -5.51 -19.00
N TYR A 52 0.15 -4.70 -18.10
CA TYR A 52 0.94 -3.97 -17.10
C TYR A 52 1.50 -4.93 -16.04
N LEU A 53 0.68 -5.87 -15.57
CA LEU A 53 1.09 -6.84 -14.56
C LEU A 53 2.19 -7.78 -15.08
N ASP A 54 2.04 -8.27 -16.33
CA ASP A 54 2.98 -9.17 -16.98
C ASP A 54 4.37 -8.54 -17.16
N ARG A 55 4.43 -7.23 -17.40
CA ARG A 55 5.70 -6.47 -17.52
C ARG A 55 6.23 -5.94 -16.20
N GLY A 56 5.46 -6.04 -15.12
CA GLY A 56 5.82 -5.44 -13.83
C GLY A 56 5.63 -3.93 -13.75
N ASP A 57 4.89 -3.34 -14.68
CA ASP A 57 4.62 -1.91 -14.75
C ASP A 57 3.58 -1.48 -13.69
N LEU A 58 3.48 -0.17 -13.49
CA LEU A 58 2.39 0.42 -12.74
C LEU A 58 1.11 0.42 -13.59
N VAL A 59 0.01 -0.04 -13.00
CA VAL A 59 -1.33 0.10 -13.59
C VAL A 59 -1.73 1.58 -13.54
N PRO A 60 -2.43 2.12 -14.56
CA PRO A 60 -2.85 3.51 -14.58
C PRO A 60 -3.58 3.95 -13.30
N ASP A 61 -3.19 5.12 -12.80
CA ASP A 61 -3.67 5.64 -11.51
C ASP A 61 -5.19 5.77 -11.44
N GLU A 62 -5.86 6.08 -12.54
CA GLU A 62 -7.33 6.17 -12.58
C GLU A 62 -7.99 4.86 -12.14
N ILE A 63 -7.51 3.73 -12.67
CA ILE A 63 -8.00 2.40 -12.35
C ILE A 63 -7.73 2.09 -10.87
N VAL A 64 -6.49 2.32 -10.42
CA VAL A 64 -6.07 2.01 -9.05
C VAL A 64 -6.83 2.85 -8.03
N MET A 65 -7.01 4.14 -8.30
CA MET A 65 -7.73 5.08 -7.44
C MET A 65 -9.23 4.81 -7.42
N GLY A 66 -9.83 4.39 -8.53
CA GLY A 66 -11.22 3.94 -8.57
C GLY A 66 -11.47 2.77 -7.63
N LEU A 67 -10.62 1.73 -7.72
CA LEU A 67 -10.68 0.57 -6.82
C LEU A 67 -10.46 0.97 -5.36
N LEU A 68 -9.51 1.87 -5.09
CA LEU A 68 -9.24 2.33 -3.73
C LEU A 68 -10.45 3.03 -3.13
N ARG A 69 -11.08 3.96 -3.86
CA ARG A 69 -12.25 4.71 -3.37
C ARG A 69 -13.40 3.77 -3.02
N GLU A 70 -13.70 2.79 -3.87
CA GLU A 70 -14.72 1.78 -3.61
C GLU A 70 -14.44 1.03 -2.30
N ARG A 71 -13.20 0.59 -2.10
CA ARG A 71 -12.80 -0.20 -0.92
C ARG A 71 -12.80 0.63 0.36
N LEU A 72 -12.37 1.89 0.30
CA LEU A 72 -12.43 2.80 1.46
C LEU A 72 -13.89 3.11 1.84
N ALA A 73 -14.76 3.36 0.86
CA ALA A 73 -16.18 3.60 1.11
C ALA A 73 -16.85 2.38 1.79
N ALA A 74 -16.54 1.16 1.32
CA ALA A 74 -17.03 -0.06 1.96
C ALA A 74 -16.51 -0.23 3.39
N ALA A 75 -15.21 0.02 3.63
CA ALA A 75 -14.63 -0.04 4.98
C ALA A 75 -15.29 0.96 5.95
N LYS A 76 -15.56 2.19 5.47
CA LYS A 76 -16.29 3.23 6.21
C LYS A 76 -17.70 2.79 6.56
N ALA A 77 -18.45 2.28 5.59
CA ALA A 77 -19.83 1.86 5.78
C ALA A 77 -19.96 0.78 6.88
N ASN A 78 -18.95 -0.07 6.99
CA ASN A 78 -18.88 -1.11 8.03
C ASN A 78 -18.40 -0.57 9.41
N GLY A 79 -18.06 0.72 9.52
CA GLY A 79 -17.51 1.30 10.75
C GLY A 79 -16.13 0.77 11.13
N THR A 80 -15.40 0.22 10.16
CA THR A 80 -14.12 -0.46 10.39
C THR A 80 -12.93 0.36 9.89
N GLY A 81 -11.73 0.00 10.36
CA GLY A 81 -10.49 0.47 9.75
C GLY A 81 -10.12 -0.29 8.48
N TYR A 82 -8.83 -0.36 8.15
CA TYR A 82 -8.33 -1.15 7.02
C TYR A 82 -6.82 -1.38 7.12
N VAL A 83 -6.34 -2.39 6.41
CA VAL A 83 -4.92 -2.53 6.05
C VAL A 83 -4.80 -2.35 4.54
N LEU A 84 -4.05 -1.35 4.11
CA LEU A 84 -3.84 -1.06 2.69
C LEU A 84 -2.51 -1.66 2.23
N ASP A 85 -2.55 -2.51 1.20
CA ASP A 85 -1.38 -3.18 0.64
C ASP A 85 -1.31 -2.98 -0.89
N GLY A 86 -0.15 -2.52 -1.34
CA GLY A 86 0.17 -2.39 -2.75
C GLY A 86 -0.18 -1.04 -3.39
N ILE A 87 -0.74 -0.10 -2.62
CA ILE A 87 -0.91 1.32 -2.95
C ILE A 87 -0.66 2.13 -1.66
N PRO A 88 -0.08 3.34 -1.71
CA PRO A 88 0.53 4.01 -2.87
C PRO A 88 1.86 3.41 -3.29
N ARG A 89 2.13 3.45 -4.60
CA ARG A 89 3.41 3.11 -5.23
C ARG A 89 4.15 4.32 -5.78
N THR A 90 3.47 5.46 -5.87
CA THR A 90 4.02 6.74 -6.29
C THR A 90 3.63 7.82 -5.28
N LEU A 91 4.37 8.94 -5.25
CA LEU A 91 4.00 10.09 -4.43
C LEU A 91 2.62 10.66 -4.84
N ASP A 92 2.32 10.67 -6.14
CA ASP A 92 1.03 11.15 -6.65
C ASP A 92 -0.14 10.29 -6.16
N GLN A 93 0.03 8.95 -6.15
CA GLN A 93 -0.93 8.05 -5.55
C GLN A 93 -1.08 8.31 -4.04
N ALA A 94 0.00 8.63 -3.32
CA ALA A 94 -0.07 8.92 -1.89
C ALA A 94 -0.89 10.19 -1.61
N LYS A 95 -0.66 11.25 -2.39
CA LYS A 95 -1.44 12.49 -2.33
C LYS A 95 -2.91 12.24 -2.68
N ALA A 96 -3.19 11.56 -3.79
CA ALA A 96 -4.55 11.25 -4.23
C ALA A 96 -5.31 10.37 -3.22
N ALA A 97 -4.67 9.33 -2.68
CA ALA A 97 -5.22 8.46 -1.65
C ALA A 97 -5.55 9.24 -0.37
N TYR A 98 -4.69 10.18 0.01
CA TYR A 98 -4.94 11.01 1.18
C TYR A 98 -6.11 11.96 1.01
N VAL A 99 -6.24 12.63 -0.15
CA VAL A 99 -7.40 13.49 -0.45
C VAL A 99 -8.69 12.68 -0.37
N ALA A 100 -8.75 11.56 -1.11
CA ALA A 100 -9.93 10.68 -1.11
C ALA A 100 -10.28 10.16 0.29
N ALA A 101 -9.27 9.77 1.08
CA ALA A 101 -9.49 9.31 2.45
C ALA A 101 -9.92 10.43 3.40
N LYS A 102 -9.42 11.67 3.21
CA LYS A 102 -9.77 12.83 4.04
C LYS A 102 -11.23 13.23 3.87
N GLU A 103 -11.76 13.22 2.65
CA GLU A 103 -13.17 13.52 2.34
C GLU A 103 -14.14 12.65 3.14
N ILE A 104 -13.74 11.41 3.43
CA ILE A 104 -14.56 10.45 4.16
C ILE A 104 -14.05 10.17 5.57
N ASN A 105 -13.13 10.98 6.12
CA ASN A 105 -12.57 10.82 7.48
C ASN A 105 -11.96 9.43 7.73
N MET A 106 -11.25 8.91 6.73
CA MET A 106 -10.61 7.60 6.73
C MET A 106 -9.09 7.68 6.52
N THR A 107 -8.46 8.80 6.89
CA THR A 107 -7.01 8.97 6.73
C THR A 107 -6.19 7.90 7.47
N VAL A 108 -5.01 7.58 6.92
CA VAL A 108 -4.08 6.59 7.48
C VAL A 108 -3.65 6.99 8.90
N ASN A 109 -3.66 6.03 9.82
CA ASN A 109 -3.15 6.22 11.18
C ASN A 109 -1.65 5.91 11.26
N VAL A 110 -1.22 4.86 10.55
CA VAL A 110 0.17 4.38 10.55
C VAL A 110 0.57 4.00 9.13
N ALA A 111 1.68 4.55 8.64
CA ALA A 111 2.40 4.02 7.48
C ALA A 111 3.50 3.09 8.00
N LEU A 112 3.32 1.79 7.81
CA LEU A 112 4.24 0.75 8.25
C LEU A 112 5.20 0.40 7.10
N HIS A 113 6.48 0.69 7.30
CA HIS A 113 7.57 0.38 6.40
C HIS A 113 8.24 -0.94 6.77
N LEU A 114 8.17 -1.92 5.86
CA LEU A 114 8.94 -3.17 6.01
C LEU A 114 10.27 -3.03 5.25
N GLN A 115 11.37 -3.06 6.00
CA GLN A 115 12.73 -2.94 5.47
C GLN A 115 13.25 -4.33 5.10
N ALA A 116 13.70 -4.48 3.86
CA ALA A 116 14.37 -5.68 3.40
C ALA A 116 15.36 -5.30 2.30
N ASP A 117 16.50 -6.00 2.24
CA ASP A 117 17.45 -5.81 1.16
C ASP A 117 17.00 -6.49 -0.14
N ASP A 118 17.60 -6.08 -1.27
CA ASP A 118 17.19 -6.54 -2.58
C ASP A 118 17.55 -8.00 -2.84
N GLU A 119 18.63 -8.49 -2.23
CA GLU A 119 19.11 -9.85 -2.42
C GLU A 119 18.10 -10.84 -1.80
N GLU A 120 17.70 -10.60 -0.56
CA GLU A 120 16.70 -11.40 0.15
C GLU A 120 15.32 -11.26 -0.49
N VAL A 121 14.92 -10.04 -0.88
CA VAL A 121 13.67 -9.82 -1.62
C VAL A 121 13.66 -10.62 -2.92
N THR A 122 14.73 -10.58 -3.71
CA THR A 122 14.83 -11.31 -4.97
C THR A 122 14.75 -12.81 -4.73
N ARG A 123 15.47 -13.32 -3.72
CA ARG A 123 15.42 -14.73 -3.32
C ARG A 123 14.00 -15.16 -2.95
N ARG A 124 13.28 -14.35 -2.15
CA ARG A 124 11.89 -14.61 -1.74
C ARG A 124 10.93 -14.60 -2.93
N LEU A 125 11.08 -13.65 -3.87
CA LEU A 125 10.24 -13.55 -5.05
C LEU A 125 10.43 -14.74 -5.99
N LEU A 126 11.68 -15.18 -6.22
CA LEU A 126 11.96 -16.36 -7.04
C LEU A 126 11.42 -17.65 -6.40
N ALA A 127 11.53 -17.78 -5.07
CA ALA A 127 10.94 -18.90 -4.35
C ALA A 127 9.40 -18.91 -4.46
N ARG A 128 8.78 -17.72 -4.36
CA ARG A 128 7.34 -17.54 -4.53
C ARG A 128 6.87 -17.88 -5.95
N ALA A 129 7.61 -17.47 -6.98
CA ALA A 129 7.31 -17.78 -8.37
C ALA A 129 7.13 -19.29 -8.58
N ARG A 130 8.05 -20.09 -8.01
CA ARG A 130 8.03 -21.55 -8.07
C ARG A 130 6.85 -22.17 -7.32
N ARG A 131 6.55 -21.66 -6.13
CA ARG A 131 5.48 -22.21 -5.28
C ARG A 131 4.09 -21.84 -5.79
N ASP A 132 3.88 -20.57 -6.11
CA ASP A 132 2.57 -19.98 -6.36
C ASP A 132 2.25 -19.87 -7.87
N HIS A 133 3.13 -20.41 -8.73
CA HIS A 133 2.97 -20.42 -10.20
C HIS A 133 2.71 -19.03 -10.76
N ARG A 134 3.41 -18.05 -10.17
CA ARG A 134 3.18 -16.63 -10.42
C ARG A 134 3.94 -16.22 -11.68
N SER A 135 3.22 -16.09 -12.79
CA SER A 135 3.80 -15.85 -14.13
C SER A 135 4.56 -14.52 -14.25
N ASP A 136 4.24 -13.55 -13.38
CA ASP A 136 4.82 -12.21 -13.31
C ASP A 136 6.03 -12.10 -12.35
N ASP A 137 6.54 -13.19 -11.79
CA ASP A 137 7.75 -13.18 -10.94
C ASP A 137 8.98 -13.73 -11.70
N THR A 138 9.24 -13.20 -12.90
CA THR A 138 10.49 -13.46 -13.63
C THR A 138 11.62 -12.57 -13.11
N ALA A 139 12.89 -12.96 -13.33
CA ALA A 139 14.03 -12.14 -12.89
C ALA A 139 13.99 -10.71 -13.47
N GLU A 140 13.51 -10.55 -14.71
CA GLU A 140 13.35 -9.25 -15.35
C GLU A 140 12.24 -8.41 -14.68
N VAL A 141 11.07 -9.01 -14.45
CA VAL A 141 9.96 -8.33 -13.79
C VAL A 141 10.31 -7.97 -12.34
N ILE A 142 11.03 -8.83 -11.64
CA ILE A 142 11.52 -8.55 -10.28
C ILE A 142 12.43 -7.31 -10.29
N ARG A 143 13.40 -7.24 -11.21
CA ARG A 143 14.27 -6.06 -11.36
C ARG A 143 13.46 -4.80 -11.65
N GLN A 144 12.50 -4.86 -12.56
CA GLN A 144 11.63 -3.73 -12.90
C GLN A 144 10.85 -3.24 -11.68
N ARG A 145 10.25 -4.16 -10.91
CA ARG A 145 9.50 -3.82 -9.68
C ARG A 145 10.39 -3.19 -8.60
N LEU A 146 11.61 -3.69 -8.45
CA LEU A 146 12.59 -3.10 -7.52
C LEU A 146 13.04 -1.71 -7.98
N ALA A 147 13.28 -1.52 -9.28
CA ALA A 147 13.61 -0.20 -9.84
C ALA A 147 12.49 0.81 -9.58
N LEU A 148 11.24 0.44 -9.88
CA LEU A 148 10.06 1.28 -9.60
C LEU A 148 9.88 1.56 -8.11
N TYR A 149 10.14 0.58 -7.24
CA TYR A 149 10.09 0.81 -5.80
C TYR A 149 11.08 1.90 -5.38
N ARG A 150 12.33 1.85 -5.87
CA ARG A 150 13.34 2.86 -5.53
C ARG A 150 13.00 4.24 -6.05
N THR A 151 12.57 4.34 -7.31
CA THR A 151 12.39 5.64 -7.97
C THR A 151 11.06 6.30 -7.63
N ALA A 152 9.99 5.51 -7.48
CA ALA A 152 8.63 6.04 -7.31
C ALA A 152 8.05 5.83 -5.90
N THR A 153 8.39 4.72 -5.23
CA THR A 153 7.79 4.40 -3.92
C THR A 153 8.59 4.92 -2.74
N LEU A 154 9.93 4.94 -2.77
CA LEU A 154 10.72 5.48 -1.64
C LEU A 154 10.34 6.92 -1.24
N PRO A 155 10.05 7.86 -2.16
CA PRO A 155 9.60 9.22 -1.79
C PRO A 155 8.31 9.25 -0.96
N VAL A 156 7.48 8.21 -1.02
CA VAL A 156 6.27 8.06 -0.20
C VAL A 156 6.62 7.96 1.29
N LEU A 157 7.75 7.34 1.63
CA LEU A 157 8.18 7.18 3.02
C LEU A 157 8.45 8.54 3.67
N GLU A 158 9.20 9.40 2.98
CA GLU A 158 9.49 10.76 3.44
C GLU A 158 8.19 11.55 3.66
N TRP A 159 7.25 11.44 2.72
CA TRP A 159 5.95 12.09 2.83
C TRP A 159 5.15 11.66 4.07
N TYR A 160 5.18 10.38 4.45
CA TYR A 160 4.56 9.91 5.70
C TYR A 160 5.40 10.17 6.96
N ALA A 161 6.73 10.24 6.83
CA ALA A 161 7.65 10.58 7.92
C ALA A 161 7.40 12.02 8.41
N GLN A 162 7.28 12.98 7.50
CA GLN A 162 6.98 14.38 7.80
C GLN A 162 5.65 14.56 8.56
N ARG A 163 4.73 13.60 8.39
CA ARG A 163 3.42 13.56 9.06
C ARG A 163 3.48 12.93 10.45
N GLY A 164 4.63 12.34 10.83
CA GLY A 164 4.82 11.68 12.13
C GLY A 164 4.06 10.37 12.27
N VAL A 165 3.67 9.72 11.16
CA VAL A 165 2.90 8.45 11.17
C VAL A 165 3.68 7.27 10.58
N LEU A 166 4.95 7.47 10.22
CA LEU A 166 5.81 6.41 9.70
C LEU A 166 6.37 5.56 10.85
N VAL A 167 6.26 4.24 10.73
CA VAL A 167 6.89 3.26 11.60
C VAL A 167 7.65 2.26 10.73
N SER A 168 8.90 1.96 11.06
CA SER A 168 9.74 1.04 10.30
C SER A 168 10.04 -0.23 11.10
N VAL A 169 10.03 -1.38 10.42
CA VAL A 169 10.35 -2.69 10.98
C VAL A 169 11.30 -3.44 10.06
N ASP A 170 12.33 -4.06 10.64
CA ASP A 170 13.24 -4.95 9.92
C ASP A 170 12.53 -6.25 9.53
N ALA A 171 12.32 -6.47 8.23
CA ALA A 171 11.66 -7.63 7.66
C ALA A 171 12.63 -8.73 7.18
N MET A 172 13.92 -8.62 7.53
CA MET A 172 14.92 -9.67 7.33
C MET A 172 14.80 -10.80 8.36
N ARG A 173 14.10 -10.55 9.46
CA ARG A 173 13.87 -11.48 10.56
C ARG A 173 12.80 -12.53 10.22
N PRO A 174 12.70 -13.63 10.99
CA PRO A 174 11.62 -14.62 10.83
C PRO A 174 10.24 -13.97 10.87
N ALA A 175 9.33 -14.43 10.00
CA ALA A 175 8.04 -13.77 9.78
C ALA A 175 7.16 -13.67 11.03
N ASP A 176 7.26 -14.64 11.95
CA ASP A 176 6.56 -14.66 13.23
C ASP A 176 7.09 -13.58 14.18
N GLN A 177 8.41 -13.36 14.20
CA GLN A 177 9.05 -12.32 14.99
C GLN A 177 8.69 -10.93 14.47
N VAL A 178 8.78 -10.73 13.15
CA VAL A 178 8.33 -9.50 12.48
C VAL A 178 6.87 -9.22 12.80
N GLY A 179 6.01 -10.24 12.72
CA GLY A 179 4.59 -10.11 13.03
C GLY A 179 4.32 -9.68 14.47
N ARG A 180 5.01 -10.30 15.45
CA ARG A 180 4.89 -9.90 16.86
C ARG A 180 5.29 -8.45 17.10
N GLU A 181 6.39 -7.99 16.49
CA GLU A 181 6.88 -6.63 16.64
C GLU A 181 5.91 -5.61 16.03
N ILE A 182 5.37 -5.91 14.85
CA ILE A 182 4.36 -5.08 14.20
C ILE A 182 3.11 -4.95 15.07
N LEU A 183 2.58 -6.07 15.57
CA LEU A 183 1.37 -6.05 16.39
C LEU A 183 1.59 -5.26 17.68
N ALA A 184 2.71 -5.49 18.38
CA ALA A 184 3.04 -4.75 19.60
C ALA A 184 3.14 -3.22 19.35
N ALA A 185 3.77 -2.81 18.24
CA ALA A 185 3.86 -1.39 17.87
C ALA A 185 2.48 -0.80 17.56
N LEU A 186 1.64 -1.51 16.81
CA LEU A 186 0.28 -1.05 16.46
C LEU A 186 -0.64 -0.99 17.67
N GLU A 187 -0.56 -1.96 18.59
CA GLU A 187 -1.31 -1.96 19.85
C GLU A 187 -0.91 -0.77 20.74
N ALA A 188 0.39 -0.46 20.85
CA ALA A 188 0.85 0.71 21.59
C ALA A 188 0.36 2.04 20.99
N MET A 189 0.17 2.10 19.67
CA MET A 189 -0.35 3.28 18.97
C MET A 189 -1.88 3.39 19.01
N ALA A 190 -2.62 2.29 19.10
CA ALA A 190 -4.08 2.28 18.99
C ALA A 190 -4.77 3.27 19.95
N PRO A 191 -4.42 3.35 21.26
CA PRO A 191 -5.03 4.33 22.15
C PRO A 191 -4.75 5.79 21.77
N LEU A 192 -3.54 6.08 21.25
CA LEU A 192 -3.16 7.44 20.83
C LEU A 192 -3.97 7.90 19.61
N VAL A 193 -4.27 6.96 18.70
CA VAL A 193 -5.09 7.21 17.51
C VAL A 193 -6.52 7.56 17.89
N ASP A 194 -7.07 6.92 18.92
CA ASP A 194 -8.44 7.13 19.40
C ASP A 194 -8.56 8.40 20.27
N LEU A 195 -7.49 8.81 20.95
CA LEU A 195 -7.46 9.99 21.84
C LEU A 195 -7.15 11.32 21.14
N VAL A 196 -6.54 11.30 19.96
CA VAL A 196 -6.23 12.52 19.19
C VAL A 196 -7.21 12.67 18.03
N PRO A 197 -8.20 13.58 18.14
CA PRO A 197 -9.11 13.93 17.05
C PRO A 197 -8.35 14.24 15.75
N GLU A 198 -8.90 13.81 14.60
CA GLU A 198 -8.22 13.94 13.30
C GLU A 198 -7.87 15.38 12.92
N ASP A 199 -8.67 16.36 13.36
CA ASP A 199 -8.45 17.80 13.19
C ASP A 199 -7.27 18.34 14.02
N ARG A 200 -6.83 17.60 15.04
CA ARG A 200 -5.66 17.94 15.89
C ARG A 200 -4.38 17.19 15.50
N ARG A 201 -4.45 16.27 14.54
CA ARG A 201 -3.25 15.65 13.96
C ARG A 201 -2.53 16.70 13.12
N ARG A 202 -1.19 16.65 13.08
CA ARG A 202 -0.38 17.61 12.30
C ARG A 202 -0.96 17.74 10.88
N SER A 203 -1.41 18.96 10.56
CA SER A 203 -1.87 19.29 9.22
C SER A 203 -0.72 19.11 8.24
N VAL A 204 -1.01 18.52 7.09
CA VAL A 204 -0.05 18.50 5.99
C VAL A 204 -0.08 19.86 5.33
N ASP A 205 1.09 20.39 5.03
CA ASP A 205 1.21 21.53 4.14
C ASP A 205 0.72 21.08 2.75
N LEU A 206 -0.46 21.58 2.40
CA LEU A 206 -1.13 21.34 1.13
C LEU A 206 -1.18 22.62 0.30
N THR A 207 -0.29 23.59 0.58
CA THR A 207 -0.31 24.91 -0.07
C THR A 207 -0.31 24.79 -1.60
N ASP A 208 0.37 23.76 -2.14
CA ASP A 208 0.41 23.48 -3.58
C ASP A 208 -0.52 22.32 -4.02
N LEU A 209 -1.39 21.81 -3.14
CA LEU A 209 -2.29 20.69 -3.48
C LEU A 209 -3.32 21.10 -4.53
N GLY A 210 -3.78 22.37 -4.51
CA GLY A 210 -4.72 22.88 -5.52
C GLY A 210 -4.12 22.82 -6.92
N GLU A 211 -2.94 23.41 -7.11
CA GLU A 211 -2.22 23.38 -8.38
C GLU A 211 -1.86 21.95 -8.80
N TRP A 212 -1.44 21.11 -7.85
CA TRP A 212 -1.17 19.70 -8.11
C TRP A 212 -2.43 18.92 -8.51
N LEU A 213 -3.59 19.16 -7.87
CA LEU A 213 -4.86 18.50 -8.22
C LEU A 213 -5.31 18.92 -9.62
N ASP A 214 -5.17 20.19 -9.96
CA ASP A 214 -5.48 20.70 -11.29
C ASP A 214 -4.58 20.05 -12.34
N GLN A 215 -3.28 19.94 -12.09
CA GLN A 215 -2.35 19.23 -12.98
C GLN A 215 -2.63 17.72 -13.04
N TYR A 216 -2.95 17.09 -11.91
CA TYR A 216 -3.24 15.66 -11.82
C TYR A 216 -4.54 15.28 -12.55
N HIS A 217 -5.53 16.17 -12.56
CA HIS A 217 -6.77 16.00 -13.33
C HIS A 217 -6.59 16.38 -14.82
N ASN A 218 -5.88 17.47 -15.12
CA ASN A 218 -5.73 17.99 -16.48
C ASN A 218 -4.65 17.27 -17.32
N GLY A 219 -3.63 16.68 -16.68
CA GLY A 219 -2.58 15.90 -17.35
C GLY A 219 -3.02 14.49 -17.77
N LYS A 220 -4.32 14.17 -17.64
CA LYS A 220 -4.92 12.87 -17.99
C LYS A 220 -5.91 12.94 -19.16
N SER A 221 -5.96 14.07 -19.88
CA SER A 221 -6.69 14.19 -21.17
C SER A 221 -5.85 13.73 -22.35
#